data_AF-A0A3B8HJA1-F1
#
_entry.id   AF-A0A3B8HJA1-F1
#
_cell.length_a   1.000
_cell.length_b   1.000
_cell.length_c   1.000
_cell.angle_alpha   90.00
_cell.angle_beta   90.00
_cell.angle_gamma   90.00
#
_symmetry.space_group_name_H-M   'P 1'
#
loop_
_entity.id
_entity.type
_entity.pdbx_description
1 polymer ?
#
loop_
_entity_poly.entity_id
_entity_poly.type
_entity_poly.pdbx_seq_one_letter_code
_entity_poly.pdbx_strand_id
1 'polypeptide(L)'
;YQGDKLDRFVSVSVVDANKDGKGEIFVTNLRRSNIPGKQVERGGSITSNVDWDPSSLVLSYGSGKITVMANKLPYFLGSVELAQRGKILIGQTKGSENVFRSEIFEMQLIGNTLKQLVSLPVPRRCNVFNFAKWDINGDGADEIVVIDDENRLLVLNSQGDQIWKSDSR
;
A
#
# COMPACT_ATOMS: atom_id res chain seq x y z
N TYR A 1 -8.20 18.18 3.76
CA TYR A 1 -9.19 17.27 3.16
C TYR A 1 -10.13 16.82 4.25
N GLN A 2 -11.43 16.75 3.99
CA GLN A 2 -12.40 16.15 4.90
C GLN A 2 -13.04 14.98 4.17
N GLY A 3 -12.93 13.78 4.74
CA GLY A 3 -13.52 12.59 4.14
C GLY A 3 -15.05 12.59 4.22
N ASP A 4 -15.68 11.92 3.27
CA ASP A 4 -17.13 11.68 3.28
C ASP A 4 -17.48 10.26 3.78
N LYS A 5 -18.76 9.91 3.83
CA LYS A 5 -19.23 8.59 4.33
C LYS A 5 -18.82 7.40 3.44
N LEU A 6 -18.33 7.67 2.24
CA LEU A 6 -17.84 6.66 1.30
C LEU A 6 -16.33 6.44 1.46
N ASP A 7 -15.62 7.32 2.15
CA ASP A 7 -14.18 7.20 2.39
C ASP A 7 -13.88 6.27 3.57
N ARG A 8 -12.85 5.46 3.40
CA ARG A 8 -12.24 4.63 4.43
C ARG A 8 -10.73 4.79 4.35
N PHE A 9 -10.18 5.59 5.25
CA PHE A 9 -8.72 5.73 5.40
C PHE A 9 -8.13 4.47 6.04
N VAL A 10 -7.10 3.91 5.40
CA VAL A 10 -6.49 2.62 5.78
C VAL A 10 -5.10 2.80 6.35
N SER A 11 -4.26 3.60 5.69
CA SER A 11 -2.88 3.81 6.09
C SER A 11 -2.44 5.24 5.81
N VAL A 12 -1.41 5.69 6.52
CA VAL A 12 -0.69 6.93 6.28
C VAL A 12 0.81 6.65 6.21
N SER A 13 1.51 7.30 5.29
CA SER A 13 2.96 7.23 5.15
C SER A 13 3.52 8.61 4.82
N VAL A 14 4.74 8.89 5.29
CA VAL A 14 5.48 10.11 4.94
C VAL A 14 6.76 9.70 4.22
N VAL A 15 6.95 10.19 3.00
CA VAL A 15 8.08 9.87 2.11
C VAL A 15 8.40 11.10 1.25
N ASP A 16 9.68 11.41 1.05
CA ASP A 16 10.13 12.36 0.02
C ASP A 16 10.09 11.66 -1.35
N ALA A 17 8.92 11.66 -2.00
CA ALA A 17 8.70 10.89 -3.22
C ALA A 17 8.99 11.69 -4.50
N ASN A 18 9.12 13.02 -4.38
CA ASN A 18 9.53 13.91 -5.47
C ASN A 18 11.03 14.28 -5.43
N LYS A 19 11.74 13.91 -4.35
CA LYS A 19 13.18 14.14 -4.11
C LYS A 19 13.54 15.61 -3.92
N ASP A 20 12.68 16.37 -3.26
CA ASP A 20 12.91 17.79 -2.95
C ASP A 20 13.50 18.02 -1.54
N GLY A 21 13.73 16.95 -0.78
CA GLY A 21 14.25 16.97 0.59
C GLY A 21 13.16 17.11 1.66
N LYS A 22 11.88 17.12 1.30
CA LYS A 22 10.75 17.17 2.22
C LYS A 22 9.82 16.00 1.99
N GLY A 23 9.24 15.48 3.07
CA GLY A 23 8.27 14.40 2.98
C GLY A 23 6.88 14.89 2.56
N GLU A 24 6.29 14.22 1.57
CA GLU A 24 4.85 14.28 1.34
C GLU A 24 4.11 13.24 2.19
N ILE A 25 2.86 13.53 2.50
CA ILE A 25 1.97 12.64 3.25
C ILE A 25 1.09 11.89 2.26
N PHE A 26 1.22 10.57 2.23
CA PHE A 26 0.42 9.66 1.41
C PHE A 26 -0.61 8.99 2.30
N VAL A 27 -1.88 9.08 1.93
CA VAL A 27 -2.96 8.39 2.65
C VAL A 27 -3.62 7.40 1.72
N THR A 28 -3.58 6.11 2.09
CA THR A 28 -4.42 5.11 1.42
C THR A 28 -5.85 5.31 1.86
N ASN A 29 -6.72 5.55 0.89
CA ASN A 29 -8.15 5.64 1.08
C ASN A 29 -8.84 4.61 0.18
N LEU A 30 -9.88 3.97 0.68
CA LEU A 30 -10.79 3.16 -0.12
C LEU A 30 -12.11 3.90 -0.22
N ARG A 31 -12.64 4.01 -1.44
CA ARG A 31 -13.93 4.65 -1.67
C ARG A 31 -14.97 3.63 -2.05
N ARG A 32 -16.10 3.70 -1.35
CA ARG A 32 -17.26 2.85 -1.57
C ARG A 32 -17.95 3.21 -2.88
N SER A 33 -18.21 2.22 -3.73
CA SER A 33 -19.02 2.35 -4.95
C SER A 33 -20.14 1.30 -4.95
N ASN A 34 -21.26 1.61 -5.60
CA ASN A 34 -22.32 0.63 -5.82
C ASN A 34 -22.01 -0.15 -7.11
N ILE A 35 -22.18 -1.47 -7.09
CA ILE A 35 -22.04 -2.31 -8.29
C ILE A 35 -23.40 -2.29 -9.04
N PRO A 36 -23.48 -1.68 -10.24
CA PRO A 36 -24.72 -1.68 -11.01
C PRO A 36 -25.08 -3.11 -11.46
N GLY A 37 -26.35 -3.50 -11.33
CA GLY A 37 -26.88 -4.74 -11.94
C GLY A 37 -26.71 -6.04 -11.14
N LYS A 38 -26.12 -6.00 -9.94
CA LYS A 38 -25.94 -7.18 -9.08
C LYS A 38 -26.86 -7.09 -7.85
N GLN A 39 -28.17 -7.20 -8.05
CA GLN A 39 -29.10 -7.45 -6.94
C GLN A 39 -29.10 -8.95 -6.65
N VAL A 40 -28.75 -9.35 -5.43
CA VAL A 40 -28.92 -10.73 -4.99
C VAL A 40 -30.09 -10.73 -4.01
N GLU A 41 -31.24 -11.23 -4.46
CA GLU A 41 -32.33 -11.58 -3.55
C GLU A 41 -31.99 -12.92 -2.90
N ARG A 42 -31.45 -12.90 -1.68
CA ARG A 42 -31.42 -14.07 -0.81
C ARG A 42 -32.21 -13.77 0.45
N GLY A 43 -33.36 -14.42 0.61
CA GLY A 43 -34.14 -14.38 1.85
C GLY A 43 -34.78 -13.02 2.18
N GLY A 44 -35.19 -12.24 1.18
CA GLY A 44 -35.95 -11.00 1.40
C GLY A 44 -35.12 -9.77 1.81
N SER A 45 -33.78 -9.84 1.79
CA SER A 45 -32.91 -8.70 2.06
C SER A 45 -32.17 -8.28 0.80
N ILE A 46 -32.45 -7.07 0.28
CA ILE A 46 -31.65 -6.45 -0.77
C ILE A 46 -30.32 -6.03 -0.15
N THR A 47 -29.27 -6.83 -0.32
CA THR A 47 -27.91 -6.34 -0.05
C THR A 47 -27.45 -5.57 -1.27
N SER A 48 -27.27 -4.26 -1.13
CA SER A 48 -26.55 -3.48 -2.15
C SER A 48 -25.17 -4.13 -2.33
N ASN A 49 -24.87 -4.66 -3.52
CA ASN A 49 -23.52 -5.13 -3.82
C ASN A 49 -22.63 -3.89 -3.94
N VAL A 50 -21.70 -3.79 -3.00
CA VAL A 50 -20.81 -2.65 -2.84
C VAL A 50 -19.42 -3.10 -3.19
N ASP A 51 -18.69 -2.25 -3.90
CA ASP A 51 -17.26 -2.42 -4.09
C ASP A 51 -16.48 -1.33 -3.35
N TRP A 52 -15.21 -1.62 -3.07
CA TRP A 52 -14.25 -0.70 -2.50
C TRP A 52 -13.09 -0.55 -3.46
N ASP A 53 -12.87 0.66 -3.95
CA ASP A 53 -11.78 0.98 -4.88
C ASP A 53 -10.75 1.88 -4.20
N PRO A 54 -9.45 1.67 -4.44
CA PRO A 54 -8.43 2.59 -3.96
C PRO A 54 -8.66 3.98 -4.55
N SER A 55 -8.64 5.00 -3.69
CA SER A 55 -8.89 6.41 -4.00
C SER A 55 -7.96 7.30 -3.17
N SER A 56 -6.69 6.95 -3.18
CA SER A 56 -5.65 7.53 -2.31
C SER A 56 -5.37 8.99 -2.63
N LEU A 57 -4.73 9.67 -1.68
CA LEU A 57 -4.41 11.10 -1.75
C LEU A 57 -2.97 11.38 -1.32
N VAL A 58 -2.45 12.50 -1.83
CA VAL A 58 -1.14 13.05 -1.50
C VAL A 58 -1.34 14.44 -0.94
N LEU A 59 -0.71 14.71 0.19
CA LEU A 59 -0.74 16.01 0.86
C LEU A 59 0.68 16.54 1.02
N SER A 60 0.85 17.85 0.85
CA SER A 60 2.04 18.56 1.31
C SER A 60 1.77 19.27 2.62
N TYR A 61 2.84 19.48 3.40
CA TYR A 61 2.83 20.36 4.56
C TYR A 61 3.84 21.49 4.35
N GLY A 62 3.40 22.73 4.47
CA GLY A 62 4.25 23.91 4.32
C GLY A 62 3.63 25.12 5.00
N SER A 63 4.46 25.93 5.66
CA SER A 63 4.04 27.16 6.33
C SER A 63 2.86 26.97 7.29
N GLY A 64 2.87 25.86 8.05
CA GLY A 64 1.82 25.52 9.01
C GLY A 64 0.53 24.96 8.40
N LYS A 65 0.47 24.73 7.07
CA LYS A 65 -0.75 24.32 6.37
C LYS A 65 -0.56 23.00 5.62
N ILE A 66 -1.61 22.18 5.63
CA ILE A 66 -1.71 20.95 4.83
C ILE A 66 -2.49 21.26 3.55
N THR A 67 -1.93 20.93 2.39
CA THR A 67 -2.56 21.12 1.07
C THR A 67 -2.69 19.79 0.35
N VAL A 68 -3.80 19.58 -0.36
CA VAL A 68 -3.98 18.39 -1.21
C VAL A 68 -3.23 18.60 -2.53
N MET A 69 -2.25 17.76 -2.83
CA MET A 69 -1.51 17.77 -4.10
C MET A 69 -2.20 16.90 -5.15
N ALA A 70 -2.65 15.71 -4.74
CA ALA A 70 -3.32 14.75 -5.60
C ALA A 70 -4.41 14.00 -4.82
N ASN A 71 -5.45 13.55 -5.51
CA ASN A 71 -6.53 12.75 -4.93
C ASN A 71 -7.08 11.75 -5.95
N LYS A 72 -7.92 10.81 -5.48
CA LYS A 72 -8.54 9.76 -6.29
C LYS A 72 -7.52 8.90 -7.04
N LEU A 73 -6.36 8.68 -6.42
CA LEU A 73 -5.31 7.86 -6.99
C LEU A 73 -5.70 6.37 -6.88
N PRO A 74 -5.64 5.59 -7.97
CA PRO A 74 -6.12 4.21 -8.01
C PRO A 74 -5.11 3.20 -7.44
N TYR A 75 -4.40 3.60 -6.39
CA TYR A 75 -3.31 2.83 -5.78
C TYR A 75 -3.56 2.62 -4.29
N PHE A 76 -3.29 1.42 -3.81
CA PHE A 76 -2.91 1.20 -2.42
C PHE A 76 -1.48 1.71 -2.25
N LEU A 77 -1.23 2.50 -1.20
CA LEU A 77 0.07 3.12 -0.97
C LEU A 77 0.62 2.72 0.40
N GLY A 78 1.92 2.43 0.41
CA GLY A 78 2.70 2.15 1.61
C GLY A 78 4.09 2.72 1.48
N SER A 79 4.92 2.48 2.47
CA SER A 79 6.34 2.82 2.40
C SER A 79 7.17 1.68 2.95
N VAL A 80 8.39 1.55 2.44
CA VAL A 80 9.35 0.56 2.92
C VAL A 80 10.71 1.23 3.05
N GLU A 81 11.43 0.88 4.11
CA GLU A 81 12.82 1.28 4.30
C GLU A 81 13.71 0.27 3.59
N LEU A 82 14.72 0.73 2.85
CA LEU A 82 15.73 -0.12 2.21
C LEU A 82 17.10 0.30 2.74
N ALA A 83 17.92 -0.64 3.21
CA ALA A 83 19.12 -0.34 4.00
C ALA A 83 20.06 0.70 3.35
N GLN A 84 20.22 0.65 2.02
CA GLN A 84 21.12 1.55 1.27
C GLN A 84 20.42 2.73 0.56
N ARG A 85 19.08 2.69 0.44
CA ARG A 85 18.32 3.66 -0.38
C ARG A 85 17.41 4.56 0.46
N GLY A 86 17.27 4.23 1.75
CA GLY A 86 16.34 4.87 2.64
C GLY A 86 14.89 4.51 2.34
N LYS A 87 13.98 5.28 2.92
CA LYS A 87 12.54 5.12 2.77
C LYS A 87 12.06 5.46 1.36
N ILE A 88 11.33 4.53 0.75
CA ILE A 88 10.69 4.74 -0.55
C ILE A 88 9.17 4.59 -0.46
N LEU A 89 8.46 5.20 -1.41
CA LEU A 89 7.03 5.03 -1.59
C LEU A 89 6.80 3.79 -2.47
N ILE A 90 5.87 2.93 -2.04
CA ILE A 90 5.47 1.76 -2.81
C ILE A 90 3.97 1.80 -3.09
N GLY A 91 3.59 1.20 -4.21
CA GLY A 91 2.22 1.21 -4.70
C GLY A 91 1.82 -0.10 -5.35
N GLN A 92 0.55 -0.45 -5.19
CA GLN A 92 -0.06 -1.64 -5.75
C GLN A 92 -1.48 -1.29 -6.20
N THR A 93 -1.94 -1.90 -7.28
CA THR A 93 -3.31 -1.68 -7.80
C THR A 93 -4.24 -2.79 -7.34
N LYS A 94 -5.54 -2.52 -7.42
CA LYS A 94 -6.58 -3.53 -7.17
C LYS A 94 -6.53 -4.65 -8.21
N GLY A 95 -6.62 -5.89 -7.74
CA GLY A 95 -6.71 -7.07 -8.60
C GLY A 95 -8.15 -7.31 -9.08
N SER A 96 -8.30 -8.12 -10.14
CA SER A 96 -9.62 -8.56 -10.63
C SER A 96 -10.18 -9.75 -9.85
N GLU A 97 -9.30 -10.65 -9.41
CA GLU A 97 -9.66 -11.88 -8.68
C GLU A 97 -9.27 -11.81 -7.20
N ASN A 98 -8.17 -11.13 -6.89
CA ASN A 98 -7.68 -10.88 -5.55
C ASN A 98 -7.80 -9.39 -5.22
N VAL A 99 -7.77 -9.04 -3.92
CA VAL A 99 -7.81 -7.62 -3.48
C VAL A 99 -6.69 -6.80 -4.13
N PHE A 100 -5.50 -7.40 -4.31
CA PHE A 100 -4.32 -6.76 -4.87
C PHE A 100 -3.88 -7.45 -6.17
N ARG A 101 -3.35 -6.69 -7.13
CA ARG A 101 -2.46 -7.25 -8.16
C ARG A 101 -1.16 -7.72 -7.52
N SER A 102 -0.53 -8.76 -8.06
CA SER A 102 0.64 -9.37 -7.42
C SER A 102 1.87 -8.47 -7.30
N GLU A 103 2.08 -7.56 -8.25
CA GLU A 103 3.30 -6.74 -8.32
C GLU A 103 3.17 -5.48 -7.47
N ILE A 104 4.21 -5.22 -6.68
CA ILE A 104 4.41 -3.97 -5.96
C ILE A 104 5.45 -3.16 -6.72
N PHE A 105 5.19 -1.87 -6.90
CA PHE A 105 6.09 -0.96 -7.60
C PHE A 105 6.62 0.11 -6.64
N GLU A 106 7.86 0.51 -6.84
CA GLU A 106 8.32 1.81 -6.36
C GLU A 106 7.57 2.92 -7.10
N MET A 107 7.18 3.95 -6.35
CA MET A 107 6.35 5.05 -6.86
C MET A 107 7.12 6.36 -6.76
N GLN A 108 7.03 7.18 -7.80
CA GLN A 108 7.58 8.54 -7.80
C GLN A 108 6.46 9.56 -7.95
N LEU A 109 6.52 10.64 -7.17
CA LEU A 109 5.65 11.80 -7.33
C LEU A 109 6.25 12.75 -8.37
N ILE A 110 5.52 13.03 -9.44
CA ILE A 110 5.92 13.95 -10.50
C ILE A 110 4.80 14.99 -10.67
N GLY A 111 5.04 16.21 -10.18
CA GLY A 111 3.98 17.21 -10.06
C GLY A 111 2.86 16.69 -9.16
N ASN A 112 1.69 16.45 -9.75
CA ASN A 112 0.49 15.98 -9.04
C ASN A 112 0.10 14.53 -9.40
N THR A 113 1.00 13.76 -10.01
CA THR A 113 0.74 12.37 -10.40
C THR A 113 1.76 11.41 -9.80
N LEU A 114 1.33 10.16 -9.57
CA LEU A 114 2.21 9.07 -9.21
C LEU A 114 2.55 8.25 -10.44
N LYS A 115 3.85 7.99 -10.61
CA LYS A 115 4.37 7.11 -11.67
C LYS A 115 4.96 5.85 -11.04
N GLN A 116 4.59 4.69 -11.58
CA GLN A 116 5.26 3.43 -11.28
C GLN A 116 6.66 3.43 -11.91
N LEU A 117 7.68 3.13 -11.12
CA LEU A 117 9.05 3.01 -11.58
C LEU A 117 9.39 1.54 -11.84
N VAL A 118 10.07 0.90 -10.89
CA VAL A 118 10.50 -0.51 -10.96
C VAL A 118 9.64 -1.37 -10.06
N SER A 119 9.47 -2.65 -10.44
CA SER A 119 8.85 -3.62 -9.54
C SER A 119 9.81 -3.96 -8.42
N LEU A 120 9.30 -4.03 -7.19
CA LEU A 120 10.06 -4.42 -6.02
C LEU A 120 10.20 -5.96 -6.00
N PRO A 121 11.41 -6.51 -5.87
CA PRO A 121 11.62 -7.96 -5.82
C PRO A 121 11.17 -8.48 -4.44
N VAL A 122 9.89 -8.81 -4.33
CA VAL A 122 9.30 -9.41 -3.13
C VAL A 122 8.40 -10.59 -3.50
N PRO A 123 8.28 -11.60 -2.63
CA PRO A 123 7.38 -12.73 -2.86
C PRO A 123 5.93 -12.31 -3.05
N ARG A 124 5.17 -13.07 -3.84
CA ARG A 124 3.74 -12.80 -4.15
C ARG A 124 2.81 -12.71 -2.94
N ARG A 125 3.23 -13.19 -1.76
CA ARG A 125 2.51 -13.06 -0.50
C ARG A 125 2.60 -11.66 0.12
N CYS A 126 3.48 -10.81 -0.40
CA CYS A 126 3.62 -9.43 0.05
C CYS A 126 2.57 -8.53 -0.62
N ASN A 127 2.07 -7.58 0.14
CA ASN A 127 1.30 -6.43 -0.32
C ASN A 127 1.82 -5.18 0.38
N VAL A 128 1.40 -3.99 -0.05
CA VAL A 128 1.92 -2.72 0.49
C VAL A 128 1.71 -2.50 2.01
N PHE A 129 0.99 -3.37 2.70
CA PHE A 129 0.65 -3.25 4.13
C PHE A 129 1.26 -4.31 5.04
N ASN A 130 1.79 -5.41 4.52
CA ASN A 130 2.10 -6.58 5.36
C ASN A 130 3.58 -6.98 5.44
N PHE A 131 4.50 -6.19 4.86
CA PHE A 131 5.92 -6.51 4.93
C PHE A 131 6.79 -5.30 5.25
N ALA A 132 8.01 -5.59 5.73
CA ALA A 132 9.12 -4.69 5.87
C ALA A 132 10.39 -5.33 5.28
N LYS A 133 11.38 -4.51 4.93
CA LYS A 133 12.70 -4.94 4.48
C LYS A 133 13.78 -4.28 5.33
N TRP A 134 14.82 -5.03 5.65
CA TRP A 134 16.00 -4.53 6.34
C TRP A 134 17.12 -5.58 6.28
N ASP A 135 18.37 -5.15 6.36
CA ASP A 135 19.53 -6.03 6.60
C ASP A 135 19.60 -6.36 8.11
N ILE A 136 18.94 -7.44 8.50
CA ILE A 136 18.78 -7.84 9.91
C ILE A 136 20.05 -8.55 10.40
N ASN A 137 20.74 -9.25 9.51
CA ASN A 137 21.91 -10.07 9.83
C ASN A 137 23.26 -9.33 9.65
N GLY A 138 23.27 -8.17 8.98
CA GLY A 138 24.45 -7.34 8.73
C GLY A 138 25.29 -7.77 7.52
N ASP A 139 24.77 -8.56 6.59
CA ASP A 139 25.48 -9.06 5.40
C ASP A 139 25.39 -8.13 4.18
N GLY A 140 24.63 -7.04 4.29
CA GLY A 140 24.41 -6.06 3.25
C GLY A 140 23.23 -6.35 2.32
N ALA A 141 22.52 -7.46 2.50
CA ALA A 141 21.30 -7.81 1.76
C ALA A 141 20.06 -7.66 2.64
N ASP A 142 19.01 -7.05 2.10
CA ASP A 142 17.75 -6.91 2.84
C ASP A 142 17.00 -8.26 2.96
N GLU A 143 16.79 -8.74 4.17
CA GLU A 143 15.73 -9.70 4.49
C GLU A 143 14.34 -9.09 4.27
N ILE A 144 13.34 -9.97 4.18
CA ILE A 144 11.93 -9.61 4.09
C ILE A 144 11.22 -10.17 5.31
N VAL A 145 10.63 -9.29 6.11
CA VAL A 145 9.75 -9.67 7.22
C VAL A 145 8.32 -9.48 6.77
N VAL A 146 7.50 -10.53 6.82
CA VAL A 146 6.11 -10.50 6.32
C VAL A 146 5.14 -11.15 7.30
N ILE A 147 3.96 -10.57 7.44
CA ILE A 147 2.82 -11.21 8.10
C ILE A 147 2.00 -11.93 7.02
N ASP A 148 1.89 -13.25 7.13
CA ASP A 148 1.12 -14.06 6.18
C ASP A 148 -0.38 -14.08 6.48
N ASP A 149 -1.13 -14.82 5.67
CA ASP A 149 -2.58 -14.98 5.76
C ASP A 149 -3.05 -15.76 7.00
N GLU A 150 -2.15 -16.47 7.66
CA GLU A 150 -2.37 -17.14 8.94
C GLU A 150 -2.04 -16.24 10.14
N ASN A 151 -1.75 -14.95 9.90
CA ASN A 151 -1.27 -13.98 10.89
C ASN A 151 0.04 -14.39 11.57
N ARG A 152 0.89 -15.15 10.86
CA ARG A 152 2.21 -15.56 11.35
C ARG A 152 3.28 -14.64 10.80
N LEU A 153 4.29 -14.37 11.62
CA LEU A 153 5.45 -13.60 11.22
C LEU A 153 6.45 -14.53 10.53
N LEU A 154 6.88 -14.17 9.33
CA LEU A 154 7.92 -14.88 8.57
C LEU A 154 9.10 -13.95 8.37
N VAL A 155 10.30 -14.53 8.42
CA VAL A 155 11.54 -13.89 7.94
C VAL A 155 12.01 -14.68 6.73
N LEU A 156 12.22 -13.97 5.63
CA LEU A 156 12.68 -14.51 4.36
C LEU A 156 14.02 -13.88 3.97
N ASN A 157 14.86 -14.62 3.26
CA ASN A 157 16.06 -14.05 2.65
C ASN A 157 15.70 -13.10 1.50
N SER A 158 16.72 -12.48 0.88
CA SER A 158 16.54 -11.56 -0.23
C SER A 158 15.96 -12.22 -1.50
N GLN A 159 16.06 -13.55 -1.63
CA GLN A 159 15.46 -14.35 -2.71
C GLN A 159 14.00 -14.73 -2.43
N GLY A 160 13.53 -14.55 -1.19
CA GLY A 160 12.17 -14.89 -0.76
C GLY A 160 12.02 -16.28 -0.12
N ASP A 161 13.13 -17.00 0.13
CA ASP A 161 13.11 -18.28 0.83
C ASP A 161 12.93 -18.06 2.33
N GLN A 162 12.13 -18.92 2.97
CA GLN A 162 11.85 -18.81 4.40
C GLN A 162 13.06 -19.21 5.24
N ILE A 163 13.54 -18.27 6.07
CA ILE A 163 14.58 -18.49 7.09
C ILE A 163 13.92 -18.90 8.41
N TRP A 164 12.81 -18.25 8.75
CA TRP A 164 12.12 -18.46 10.02
C TRP A 164 10.62 -18.18 9.90
N LYS A 165 9.83 -18.82 10.78
CA LYS A 165 8.40 -18.59 10.92
C LYS A 165 8.00 -18.70 12.39
N SER A 166 7.14 -17.80 12.85
CA SER A 166 6.64 -17.82 14.22
C SER A 166 5.79 -19.06 14.51
N ASP A 167 5.85 -19.54 15.74
CA ASP A 167 5.00 -20.63 16.21
C ASP A 167 3.52 -20.24 16.19
N SER A 168 2.65 -21.26 16.07
CA SER A 168 1.23 -21.09 16.36
C SER A 168 1.02 -20.97 17.87
N ARG A 169 0.17 -20.03 18.30
CA ARG A 169 -0.28 -19.93 19.68
C ARG A 169 -1.08 -21.15 20.12
#